data_AF-A0A0M3B1N2-F1
#
_entry.id   AF-A0A0M3B1N2-F1
#
_cell.length_a   1.000
_cell.length_b   1.000
_cell.length_c   1.000
_cell.angle_alpha   90.00
_cell.angle_beta   90.00
_cell.angle_gamma   90.00
#
_symmetry.space_group_name_H-M   'P 1'
#
loop_
_entity.id
_entity.type
_entity.pdbx_description
1 polymer ?
#
loop_
_entity_poly.entity_id
_entity_poly.type
_entity_poly.pdbx_seq_one_letter_code
_entity_poly.pdbx_strand_id
1 'polypeptide(L)'
;MLPTEPKVGWVFRYSYLWHWQHLEGREEGDKDRPALVLAIVATLDDGTPAVRVLPITHSPPSDPSDAIEIPPATKQRLGLDDERSWIILTESNRFVWPGPDVRPVDSETGYLGPLPPALFNEIKRRFVELARGQRHRATARSE
;
A
#
# COMPACT_ATOMS: atom_id res chain seq x y z
N MET A 1 -5.11 11.58 -12.98
CA MET A 1 -4.63 12.56 -11.98
C MET A 1 -3.70 11.87 -10.97
N LEU A 2 -2.77 12.63 -10.36
CA LEU A 2 -2.03 12.17 -9.17
C LEU A 2 -2.78 12.60 -7.91
N PRO A 3 -2.75 11.79 -6.84
CA PRO A 3 -3.36 12.18 -5.57
C PRO A 3 -2.57 13.30 -4.88
N THR A 4 -3.28 14.37 -4.50
CA THR A 4 -2.67 15.61 -3.98
C THR A 4 -2.31 15.54 -2.51
N GLU A 5 -3.12 14.85 -1.70
CA GLU A 5 -2.92 14.66 -0.26
C GLU A 5 -2.98 13.16 0.10
N PRO A 6 -2.25 12.69 1.12
CA PRO A 6 -2.33 11.29 1.54
C PRO A 6 -3.63 11.01 2.28
N LYS A 7 -4.38 9.99 1.82
CA LYS A 7 -5.66 9.58 2.42
C LYS A 7 -5.55 8.18 3.04
N VAL A 8 -5.45 8.13 4.37
CA VAL A 8 -5.39 6.86 5.11
C VAL A 8 -6.62 6.00 4.83
N GLY A 9 -6.41 4.72 4.53
CA GLY A 9 -7.47 3.77 4.16
C GLY A 9 -7.85 3.78 2.68
N TRP A 10 -7.19 4.60 1.86
CA TRP A 10 -7.45 4.70 0.42
C TRP A 10 -6.43 3.94 -0.41
N VAL A 11 -6.88 3.45 -1.57
CA VAL A 11 -6.08 2.73 -2.54
C VAL A 11 -5.71 3.65 -3.70
N PHE A 12 -4.44 3.64 -4.10
CA PHE A 12 -3.89 4.41 -5.21
C PHE A 12 -2.95 3.54 -6.05
N ARG A 13 -2.52 4.04 -7.21
CA ARG A 13 -1.56 3.33 -8.08
C ARG A 13 -0.13 3.78 -7.76
N TYR A 14 0.77 2.82 -7.62
CA TYR A 14 2.11 3.03 -7.09
C TYR A 14 3.10 2.03 -7.71
N SER A 15 4.29 2.48 -8.10
CA SER A 15 5.39 1.59 -8.50
C SER A 15 6.00 0.98 -7.24
N TYR A 16 5.54 -0.21 -6.85
CA TYR A 16 5.94 -0.82 -5.60
C TYR A 16 7.28 -1.54 -5.74
N LEU A 17 8.31 -1.05 -5.04
CA LEU A 17 9.58 -1.76 -4.87
C LEU A 17 9.50 -2.73 -3.71
N TRP A 18 9.70 -4.02 -3.99
CA TRP A 18 9.79 -5.08 -2.98
C TRP A 18 11.11 -5.00 -2.20
N HIS A 19 11.11 -5.44 -0.95
CA HIS A 19 12.30 -5.39 -0.10
C HIS A 19 13.48 -6.17 -0.68
N TRP A 20 13.24 -7.32 -1.30
CA TRP A 20 14.31 -8.09 -1.94
C TRP A 20 14.90 -7.35 -3.15
N GLN A 21 14.10 -6.61 -3.93
CA GLN A 21 14.60 -5.76 -5.02
C GLN A 21 15.42 -4.59 -4.48
N HIS A 22 15.01 -4.01 -3.36
CA HIS A 22 15.78 -2.98 -2.68
C HIS A 22 17.14 -3.50 -2.20
N LEU A 23 17.19 -4.73 -1.66
CA LEU A 23 18.45 -5.38 -1.26
C LEU A 23 19.37 -5.68 -2.46
N GLU A 24 18.83 -5.81 -3.66
CA GLU A 24 19.61 -5.89 -4.91
C GLU A 24 20.12 -4.51 -5.39
N GLY A 25 19.83 -3.43 -4.66
CA GLY A 25 20.22 -2.07 -5.04
C GLY A 25 19.32 -1.44 -6.10
N ARG A 26 18.14 -2.02 -6.37
CA ARG A 26 17.19 -1.42 -7.31
C ARG A 26 16.52 -0.20 -6.71
N GLU A 27 16.29 0.79 -7.56
CA GLU A 27 15.62 2.03 -7.17
C GLU A 27 14.13 2.04 -7.53
N GLU A 28 13.71 1.37 -8.62
CA GLU A 28 12.33 1.39 -9.09
C GLU A 28 11.67 -0.01 -9.04
N GLY A 29 10.37 -0.05 -8.73
CA GLY A 29 9.58 -1.27 -8.78
C GLY A 29 9.30 -1.73 -10.20
N ASP A 30 9.36 -3.05 -10.44
CA ASP A 30 9.15 -3.62 -11.78
C ASP A 30 7.71 -3.42 -12.33
N LYS A 31 6.74 -3.06 -11.48
CA LYS A 31 5.32 -2.93 -11.84
C LYS A 31 4.59 -1.85 -11.04
N ASP A 32 3.74 -1.11 -11.73
CA ASP A 32 2.66 -0.36 -11.11
C ASP A 32 1.64 -1.32 -10.48
N ARG A 33 1.29 -1.09 -9.23
CA ARG A 33 0.32 -1.88 -8.49
C ARG A 33 -0.63 -0.98 -7.70
N PRO A 34 -1.85 -1.45 -7.40
CA PRO A 34 -2.65 -0.83 -6.37
C PRO A 34 -1.92 -0.96 -5.02
N ALA A 35 -1.90 0.11 -4.24
CA ALA A 35 -1.34 0.14 -2.89
C ALA A 35 -2.28 0.87 -1.94
N LEU A 36 -2.35 0.40 -0.70
CA LEU A 36 -3.14 0.99 0.37
C LEU A 36 -2.28 1.98 1.16
N VAL A 37 -2.77 3.20 1.37
CA VAL A 37 -2.21 4.11 2.38
C VAL A 37 -2.61 3.62 3.77
N LEU A 38 -1.68 3.00 4.50
CA LEU A 38 -1.95 2.41 5.81
C LEU A 38 -1.98 3.46 6.91
N ALA A 39 -1.00 4.37 6.92
CA ALA A 39 -0.85 5.39 7.96
C ALA A 39 0.03 6.55 7.50
N ILE A 40 -0.21 7.73 8.08
CA ILE A 40 0.80 8.79 8.17
C ILE A 40 1.64 8.47 9.39
N VAL A 41 2.94 8.27 9.20
CA VAL A 41 3.86 7.75 10.25
C VAL A 41 4.75 8.82 10.85
N ALA A 42 4.91 9.95 10.16
CA ALA A 42 5.60 11.13 10.64
C ALA A 42 5.17 12.35 9.82
N THR A 43 5.49 13.53 10.32
CA THR A 43 5.44 14.78 9.60
C THR A 43 6.83 15.41 9.71
N LEU A 44 7.41 15.84 8.58
CA LEU A 44 8.68 16.56 8.55
C LEU A 44 8.51 17.96 9.15
N ASP A 45 9.62 18.63 9.45
CA ASP A 45 9.63 19.96 10.07
C ASP A 45 8.90 21.03 9.23
N ASP A 46 8.85 20.84 7.91
CA ASP A 46 8.15 21.71 6.96
C ASP A 46 6.64 21.38 6.82
N GLY A 47 6.14 20.39 7.58
CA GLY A 47 4.76 19.93 7.53
C GLY A 47 4.50 18.80 6.52
N THR A 48 5.50 18.35 5.77
CA THR A 48 5.31 17.32 4.74
C THR A 48 5.09 15.93 5.37
N PRO A 49 4.02 15.21 5.03
CA PRO A 49 3.71 13.92 5.66
C PRO A 49 4.54 12.79 5.07
N ALA A 50 5.09 11.94 5.94
CA ALA A 50 5.64 10.63 5.57
C ALA A 50 4.59 9.54 5.78
N VAL A 51 4.37 8.70 4.77
CA VAL A 51 3.35 7.65 4.78
C VAL A 51 3.96 6.26 4.81
N ARG A 52 3.15 5.29 5.24
CA ARG A 52 3.39 3.86 5.07
C ARG A 52 2.31 3.27 4.17
N VAL A 53 2.72 2.47 3.19
CA VAL A 53 1.81 1.85 2.23
C VAL A 53 2.00 0.34 2.14
N LEU A 54 0.91 -0.37 1.86
CA LEU A 54 0.90 -1.84 1.68
C LEU A 54 0.56 -2.18 0.22
N PRO A 55 1.30 -3.10 -0.42
CA PRO A 55 1.02 -3.47 -1.80
C PRO A 55 -0.19 -4.40 -1.91
N ILE A 56 -0.88 -4.34 -3.04
CA ILE A 56 -1.89 -5.31 -3.47
C ILE A 56 -1.30 -6.16 -4.60
N THR A 57 -1.49 -7.46 -4.53
CA THR A 57 -1.00 -8.42 -5.53
C THR A 57 -1.99 -9.55 -5.78
N HIS A 58 -1.95 -10.12 -6.97
CA HIS A 58 -2.69 -11.35 -7.36
C HIS A 58 -1.96 -12.63 -6.97
N SER A 59 -0.75 -12.53 -6.42
CA SER A 59 -0.05 -13.71 -5.90
C SER A 59 -0.65 -14.08 -4.53
N PRO A 60 -1.17 -15.30 -4.35
CA PRO A 60 -1.65 -15.74 -3.05
C PRO A 60 -0.50 -15.79 -2.04
N PRO A 61 -0.74 -15.47 -0.75
CA PRO A 61 0.30 -15.58 0.27
C PRO A 61 0.62 -17.05 0.55
N SER A 62 1.88 -17.34 0.92
CA SER A 62 2.27 -18.68 1.35
C SER A 62 1.63 -19.07 2.69
N ASP A 63 1.47 -18.10 3.60
CA ASP A 63 0.73 -18.23 4.85
C ASP A 63 -0.50 -17.28 4.80
N PRO A 64 -1.74 -17.77 4.99
CA PRO A 64 -2.92 -16.92 5.11
C PRO A 64 -2.81 -15.81 6.18
N SER A 65 -1.95 -15.98 7.18
CA SER A 65 -1.66 -15.00 8.22
C SER A 65 -0.89 -13.77 7.73
N ASP A 66 -0.28 -13.84 6.56
CA ASP A 66 0.61 -12.79 6.02
C ASP A 66 -0.09 -11.76 5.11
N ALA A 67 -1.33 -12.04 4.71
CA ALA A 67 -2.10 -11.14 3.86
C ALA A 67 -3.60 -11.19 4.16
N ILE A 68 -4.34 -10.19 3.67
CA ILE A 68 -5.81 -10.17 3.69
C ILE A 68 -6.31 -10.15 2.26
N GLU A 69 -7.18 -11.11 1.92
CA GLU A 69 -7.86 -11.12 0.62
C GLU A 69 -8.88 -9.97 0.55
N ILE A 70 -8.92 -9.27 -0.58
CA ILE A 70 -9.88 -8.21 -0.81
C ILE A 70 -11.20 -8.83 -1.28
N PRO A 71 -12.34 -8.60 -0.59
CA PRO A 71 -13.63 -9.12 -1.01
C PRO A 71 -14.01 -8.65 -2.43
N PRO A 72 -14.62 -9.50 -3.28
CA PRO A 72 -14.98 -9.14 -4.66
C PRO A 72 -15.81 -7.86 -4.78
N ALA A 73 -16.79 -7.63 -3.89
CA ALA A 73 -17.58 -6.40 -3.89
C ALA A 73 -16.74 -5.13 -3.61
N THR A 74 -15.66 -5.26 -2.84
CA THR A 74 -14.71 -4.15 -2.62
C THR A 74 -13.86 -3.92 -3.88
N LYS A 75 -13.40 -4.99 -4.54
CA LYS A 75 -12.67 -4.88 -5.81
C LYS A 75 -13.49 -4.16 -6.87
N GLN A 76 -14.74 -4.58 -7.06
CA GLN A 76 -15.66 -3.95 -8.01
C GLN A 76 -15.86 -2.46 -7.73
N ARG A 77 -16.09 -2.08 -6.46
CA ARG A 77 -16.28 -0.67 -6.07
C ARG A 77 -15.02 0.19 -6.29
N LEU A 78 -13.84 -0.40 -6.22
CA LEU A 78 -12.56 0.27 -6.46
C LEU A 78 -12.12 0.23 -7.93
N GLY A 79 -12.89 -0.42 -8.81
CA GLY A 79 -12.52 -0.60 -10.22
C GLY A 79 -11.31 -1.51 -10.42
N LEU A 80 -11.05 -2.44 -9.49
CA LEU A 80 -10.07 -3.50 -9.66
C LEU A 80 -10.67 -4.65 -10.49
N ASP A 81 -9.81 -5.47 -11.11
CA ASP A 81 -10.22 -6.67 -11.84
C ASP A 81 -10.92 -7.73 -10.97
N ASP A 82 -11.50 -8.74 -11.61
CA ASP A 82 -12.24 -9.82 -10.94
C ASP A 82 -11.36 -10.97 -10.41
N GLU A 83 -10.05 -10.95 -10.69
CA GLU A 83 -9.14 -11.97 -10.16
C GLU A 83 -9.00 -11.84 -8.64
N ARG A 84 -8.52 -12.87 -7.94
CA ARG A 84 -8.29 -12.74 -6.49
C ARG A 84 -7.05 -11.87 -6.25
N SER A 85 -7.12 -11.00 -5.25
CA SER A 85 -5.97 -10.16 -4.86
C SER A 85 -5.92 -9.94 -3.36
N TRP A 86 -4.70 -9.81 -2.84
CA TRP A 86 -4.41 -9.71 -1.42
C TRP A 86 -3.64 -8.44 -1.10
N ILE A 87 -3.94 -7.84 0.05
CA ILE A 87 -3.11 -6.81 0.69
C ILE A 87 -2.05 -7.52 1.52
N ILE A 88 -0.79 -7.40 1.13
CA ILE A 88 0.33 -8.00 1.86
C ILE A 88 0.59 -7.21 3.13
N LEU A 89 0.76 -7.91 4.26
CA LEU A 89 0.98 -7.31 5.57
C LEU A 89 2.41 -7.49 6.08
N THR A 90 3.17 -8.42 5.50
CA THR A 90 4.56 -8.74 5.89
C THR A 90 5.58 -7.75 5.37
N GLU A 91 5.21 -6.89 4.43
CA GLU A 91 6.08 -5.87 3.88
C GLU A 91 5.35 -4.56 3.64
N SER A 92 6.05 -3.43 3.76
CA SER A 92 5.52 -2.10 3.43
C SER A 92 6.62 -1.17 2.90
N ASN A 93 6.22 -0.19 2.11
CA ASN A 93 7.06 0.94 1.75
C ASN A 93 6.75 2.14 2.65
N ARG A 94 7.78 2.93 2.97
CA ARG A 94 7.67 4.19 3.70
C ARG A 94 8.38 5.31 2.93
N PHE A 95 7.69 6.43 2.71
CA PHE A 95 8.22 7.54 1.90
C PHE A 95 7.56 8.87 2.26
N VAL A 96 8.18 9.98 1.87
CA VAL A 96 7.64 11.34 1.99
C VAL A 96 6.65 11.58 0.85
N TRP A 97 5.46 12.09 1.17
CA TRP A 97 4.40 12.25 0.18
C TRP A 97 4.42 13.65 -0.48
N PRO A 98 4.16 13.75 -1.80
CA PRO A 98 4.05 12.66 -2.77
C PRO A 98 5.44 12.14 -3.19
N GLY A 99 5.59 10.83 -3.34
CA GLY A 99 6.83 10.21 -3.82
C GLY A 99 6.87 10.07 -5.35
N PRO A 100 8.06 9.89 -5.96
CA PRO A 100 8.25 9.74 -7.41
C PRO A 100 7.58 8.48 -7.99
N ASP A 101 7.34 7.49 -7.14
CA ASP A 101 6.71 6.21 -7.45
C ASP A 101 5.17 6.29 -7.51
N VAL A 102 4.55 7.42 -7.15
CA VAL A 102 3.09 7.60 -7.24
C VAL A 102 2.71 7.69 -8.72
N ARG A 103 1.70 6.92 -9.14
CA ARG A 103 1.29 6.79 -10.53
C ARG A 103 -0.12 7.35 -10.73
N PRO A 104 -0.40 8.00 -11.87
CA PRO A 104 -1.71 8.56 -12.12
C PRO A 104 -2.75 7.45 -12.35
N VAL A 105 -4.00 7.75 -11.99
CA VAL A 105 -5.18 6.96 -12.36
C VAL A 105 -6.22 7.86 -13.02
N ASP A 106 -7.12 7.25 -13.78
CA ASP A 106 -8.25 7.96 -14.40
C ASP A 106 -9.37 8.16 -13.36
N SER A 107 -9.13 9.08 -12.43
CA SER A 107 -10.09 9.55 -11.45
C SER A 107 -9.81 11.01 -11.10
N GLU A 108 -10.84 11.73 -10.64
CA GLU A 108 -10.71 13.14 -10.24
C GLU A 108 -9.73 13.34 -9.09
N THR A 109 -9.61 12.35 -8.20
CA THR A 109 -8.81 12.44 -6.98
C THR A 109 -7.42 11.84 -7.08
N GLY A 110 -7.12 11.11 -8.17
CA GLY A 110 -5.89 10.31 -8.27
C GLY A 110 -5.87 9.06 -7.38
N TYR A 111 -6.99 8.71 -6.75
CA TYR A 111 -7.20 7.46 -6.03
C TYR A 111 -8.16 6.53 -6.76
N LEU A 112 -8.03 5.23 -6.50
CA LEU A 112 -9.03 4.23 -6.85
C LEU A 112 -10.23 4.26 -5.88
N GLY A 113 -9.98 4.65 -4.62
CA GLY A 113 -11.01 4.91 -3.62
C GLY A 113 -10.75 4.30 -2.24
N PRO A 114 -11.67 4.46 -1.28
CA PRO A 114 -11.51 3.99 0.09
C PRO A 114 -11.86 2.50 0.27
N LEU A 115 -11.11 1.81 1.13
CA LEU A 115 -11.51 0.50 1.64
C LEU A 115 -12.74 0.63 2.58
N PRO A 116 -13.58 -0.41 2.70
CA PRO A 116 -14.62 -0.45 3.73
C PRO A 116 -13.99 -0.33 5.13
N PRO A 117 -14.61 0.42 6.07
CA PRO A 117 -14.04 0.60 7.41
C PRO A 117 -13.76 -0.70 8.17
N ALA A 118 -14.62 -1.71 8.03
CA ALA A 118 -14.42 -3.02 8.66
C ALA A 118 -13.16 -3.72 8.15
N LEU A 119 -12.95 -3.76 6.83
CA LEU A 119 -11.76 -4.32 6.21
C LEU A 119 -10.50 -3.55 6.64
N PHE A 120 -10.57 -2.21 6.64
CA PHE A 120 -9.44 -1.38 7.06
C PHE A 120 -9.07 -1.58 8.54
N ASN A 121 -10.06 -1.76 9.41
CA ASN A 121 -9.82 -2.07 10.82
C ASN A 121 -9.18 -3.45 11.02
N GLU A 122 -9.60 -4.46 10.24
CA GLU A 122 -8.95 -5.77 10.25
C GLU A 122 -7.49 -5.70 9.80
N ILE A 123 -7.21 -4.95 8.73
CA ILE A 123 -5.85 -4.72 8.21
C ILE A 123 -4.97 -4.10 9.29
N LYS A 124 -5.42 -3.02 9.94
CA LYS A 124 -4.65 -2.38 11.02
C LYS A 124 -4.36 -3.34 12.17
N ARG A 125 -5.36 -4.12 12.61
CA ARG A 125 -5.20 -5.09 13.70
C ARG A 125 -4.14 -6.15 13.35
N ARG A 126 -4.29 -6.81 12.20
CA ARG A 126 -3.37 -7.88 11.77
C ARG A 126 -1.97 -7.37 11.48
N PHE A 127 -1.86 -6.16 10.91
CA PHE A 127 -0.56 -5.50 10.71
C PHE A 127 0.17 -5.28 12.03
N VAL A 128 -0.51 -4.79 13.07
CA VAL A 128 0.11 -4.57 14.40
C VAL A 128 0.53 -5.89 15.04
N GLU A 129 -0.27 -6.96 14.91
CA GLU A 129 0.08 -8.30 15.38
C GLU A 129 1.37 -8.82 14.71
N LEU A 130 1.48 -8.67 13.39
CA LEU A 130 2.68 -9.05 12.62
C LEU A 130 3.91 -8.22 13.00
N ALA A 131 3.74 -6.91 13.13
CA ALA A 131 4.82 -5.99 13.48
C ALA A 131 5.37 -6.27 14.89
N ARG A 132 4.49 -6.54 15.87
CA ARG A 132 4.90 -6.93 17.24
C ARG A 132 5.62 -8.27 17.29
N GLY A 133 5.26 -9.20 16.40
CA GLY A 133 5.95 -10.47 16.24
C GLY A 133 7.25 -10.42 15.44
N GLN A 134 7.73 -9.21 15.06
CA GLN A 134 8.92 -9.01 14.21
C GLN A 134 8.86 -9.74 12.85
N ARG A 135 7.65 -10.01 12.34
CA ARG A 135 7.43 -10.66 11.03
C ARG A 135 7.13 -9.67 9.90
N HIS A 136 7.40 -8.39 10.13
CA HIS A 136 7.15 -7.31 9.17
C HIS A 136 8.45 -6.62 8.75
N ARG A 137 8.61 -6.36 7.45
CA ARG A 137 9.74 -5.63 6.85
C ARG A 137 9.27 -4.29 6.28
N ALA A 138 10.03 -3.24 6.54
CA ALA A 138 9.76 -1.92 6.00
C ALA A 138 10.89 -1.49 5.08
N THR A 139 10.55 -1.03 3.87
CA THR A 139 11.50 -0.47 2.91
C THR A 139 11.33 1.05 2.87
N ALA A 140 12.38 1.78 3.21
CA ALA A 140 12.40 3.23 3.02
C ALA A 140 12.58 3.52 1.51
N ARG A 141 11.86 4.51 1.00
CA ARG A 141 12.01 4.98 -0.38
C ARG A 141 12.55 6.40 -0.36
N SER A 142 13.49 6.67 -1.25
CA SER A 142 13.99 7.99 -1.54
C SER A 142 12.97 8.80 -2.34
N GLU A 143 13.13 10.12 -2.27
CA GLU A 143 12.48 11.09 -3.17
C GLU A 143 13.06 11.02 -4.59
#